data_AF-A0A0A0UQU8-F1
#
_entry.id   AF-A0A0A0UQU8-F1
#
_cell.length_a   1.000
_cell.length_b   1.000
_cell.length_c   1.000
_cell.angle_alpha   90.00
_cell.angle_beta   90.00
_cell.angle_gamma   90.00
#
_symmetry.space_group_name_H-M   'P 1'
#
loop_
_entity.id
_entity.type
_entity.pdbx_description
1 polymer ?
#
loop_
_entity_poly.entity_id
_entity_poly.type
_entity_poly.pdbx_seq_one_letter_code
_entity_poly.pdbx_strand_id
1 'polypeptide(L)'
;MIFVTLEHILTHISFSIISIVIIIHLMNLLVYEIEGLRNSSEKGMLATFFSITGFLVIRWISSGHFPLSNLYESLIFLSWSLSIIHMILNSLYP
;
A
#
# COMPACT_ATOMS: atom_id res chain seq x y z
N MET A 1 8.16 -41.57 -2.16
CA MET A 1 7.27 -40.90 -1.18
C MET A 1 8.02 -39.84 -0.38
N ILE A 2 9.16 -40.16 0.25
CA ILE A 2 9.97 -39.18 1.02
C ILE A 2 10.44 -37.96 0.20
N PHE A 3 10.81 -38.16 -1.07
CA PHE A 3 11.36 -37.08 -1.90
C PHE A 3 10.31 -36.02 -2.26
N VAL A 4 9.09 -36.47 -2.59
CA VAL A 4 7.95 -35.58 -2.91
C VAL A 4 7.51 -34.78 -1.67
N THR A 5 7.51 -35.39 -0.48
CA THR A 5 7.20 -34.68 0.76
C THR A 5 8.25 -33.64 1.11
N LEU A 6 9.53 -33.95 0.86
CA LEU A 6 10.63 -33.01 1.05
C LEU A 6 10.51 -31.79 0.11
N GLU A 7 10.23 -32.04 -1.17
CA GLU A 7 10.01 -31.00 -2.18
C GLU A 7 8.86 -30.07 -1.77
N HIS A 8 7.73 -30.63 -1.33
CA HIS A 8 6.58 -29.84 -0.89
C HIS A 8 6.93 -28.93 0.31
N ILE A 9 7.63 -29.45 1.32
CA ILE A 9 8.04 -28.65 2.49
C ILE A 9 8.99 -27.52 2.06
N LEU A 10 9.97 -27.80 1.19
CA LEU A 10 10.91 -26.81 0.67
C LEU A 10 10.20 -25.70 -0.11
N THR A 11 9.19 -26.04 -0.92
CA THR A 11 8.42 -25.05 -1.68
C THR A 11 7.61 -24.13 -0.78
N HIS A 12 6.98 -24.64 0.28
CA HIS A 12 6.24 -23.82 1.25
C HIS A 12 7.14 -22.87 2.03
N ILE A 13 8.31 -23.35 2.47
CA ILE A 13 9.30 -22.51 3.15
C ILE A 13 9.81 -21.41 2.21
N SER A 14 10.15 -21.78 0.97
CA SER A 14 10.64 -20.82 -0.03
C SER A 14 9.59 -19.76 -0.35
N PHE A 15 8.33 -20.15 -0.54
CA PHE A 15 7.22 -19.23 -0.77
C PHE A 15 7.02 -18.28 0.41
N SER A 16 7.06 -18.79 1.64
CA SER A 16 6.92 -17.98 2.86
C SER A 16 8.03 -16.92 2.97
N ILE A 17 9.28 -17.31 2.73
CA ILE A 17 10.43 -16.38 2.76
C ILE A 17 10.26 -15.29 1.70
N ILE A 18 9.94 -15.66 0.46
CA ILE A 18 9.75 -14.70 -0.65
C ILE A 18 8.58 -13.76 -0.33
N SER A 19 7.48 -14.27 0.21
CA SER A 19 6.34 -13.45 0.61
C SER A 19 6.71 -12.40 1.66
N ILE A 20 7.48 -12.78 2.68
CA ILE A 20 7.93 -11.85 3.73
C ILE A 20 8.88 -10.79 3.13
N VAL A 21 9.82 -11.20 2.28
CA VAL A 21 10.77 -10.29 1.63
C VAL A 21 10.06 -9.27 0.75
N ILE A 22 9.02 -9.67 0.01
CA ILE A 22 8.20 -8.77 -0.80
C ILE A 22 7.47 -7.75 0.08
N ILE A 23 6.90 -8.18 1.21
CA ILE A 23 6.23 -7.25 2.15
C ILE A 23 7.24 -6.24 2.72
N ILE A 24 8.45 -6.67 3.08
CA ILE A 24 9.50 -5.76 3.57
C ILE A 24 9.92 -4.76 2.50
N HIS A 25 10.14 -5.22 1.26
CA HIS A 25 10.49 -4.32 0.15
C HIS A 25 9.36 -3.35 -0.19
N LEU A 26 8.11 -3.80 -0.12
CA LEU A 26 6.95 -2.95 -0.32
C LEU A 26 6.88 -1.86 0.75
N MET A 27 7.08 -2.22 2.02
CA MET A 27 7.14 -1.24 3.12
C MET A 27 8.30 -0.26 2.93
N ASN A 28 9.48 -0.73 2.50
CA ASN A 28 10.63 0.13 2.29
C ASN A 28 10.46 1.05 1.07
N LEU A 29 9.87 0.57 -0.03
CA LEU A 29 9.52 1.38 -1.20
C LEU A 29 8.57 2.51 -0.79
N LEU A 30 7.55 2.18 0.00
CA LEU A 30 6.62 3.16 0.56
C LEU A 30 7.35 4.20 1.43
N VAL A 31 8.32 3.80 2.25
CA VAL A 31 9.10 4.73 3.10
C VAL A 31 10.10 5.57 2.30
N TYR A 32 10.72 5.03 1.25
CA TYR A 32 11.73 5.73 0.46
C TYR A 32 11.12 6.77 -0.49
N GLU A 33 9.96 6.47 -1.09
CA GLU A 33 9.21 7.42 -1.93
C GLU A 33 8.78 8.66 -1.14
N ILE A 34 8.53 8.47 0.18
CA ILE A 34 8.24 9.54 1.15
C ILE A 34 9.44 10.48 1.34
N GLU A 35 10.67 9.96 1.40
CA GLU A 35 11.87 10.76 1.71
C GLU A 35 12.47 11.46 0.47
N GLY A 36 12.41 10.83 -0.71
CA GLY A 36 13.13 11.30 -1.91
C GLY A 36 12.57 12.53 -2.64
N LEU A 37 11.34 12.95 -2.35
CA LEU A 37 10.56 13.85 -3.23
C LEU A 37 10.17 15.19 -2.56
N ARG A 38 10.76 15.48 -1.40
CA ARG A 38 10.36 16.50 -0.41
C ARG A 38 10.22 17.95 -0.89
N ASN A 39 10.87 18.39 -1.98
CA ASN A 39 10.79 19.81 -2.42
C ASN A 39 9.87 20.11 -3.61
N SER A 40 9.50 19.11 -4.43
CA SER A 40 8.62 19.30 -5.61
C SER A 40 7.30 18.52 -5.48
N SER A 41 7.28 17.51 -4.60
CA SER A 41 6.17 16.55 -4.47
C SER A 41 4.98 17.04 -3.67
N GLU A 42 5.13 17.96 -2.73
CA GLU A 42 4.03 18.36 -1.82
C GLU A 42 2.76 18.75 -2.57
N LYS A 43 2.89 19.52 -3.65
CA LYS A 43 1.76 19.95 -4.48
C LYS A 43 1.16 18.81 -5.31
N GLY A 44 2.01 17.92 -5.83
CA GLY A 44 1.57 16.75 -6.60
C GLY A 44 0.84 15.74 -5.72
N MET A 45 1.32 15.52 -4.51
CA MET A 45 0.74 14.60 -3.55
C MET A 45 -0.62 15.09 -3.02
N LEU A 46 -0.80 16.39 -2.80
CA LEU A 46 -2.12 16.97 -2.50
C LEU A 46 -3.12 16.71 -3.64
N ALA A 47 -2.71 16.91 -4.90
CA ALA A 47 -3.58 16.64 -6.06
C ALA A 47 -3.97 15.15 -6.15
N THR A 48 -3.02 14.25 -5.91
CA THR A 48 -3.26 12.80 -5.87
C THR A 48 -4.20 12.41 -4.73
N PHE A 49 -4.02 13.01 -3.54
CA PHE A 49 -4.90 12.80 -2.38
C PHE A 49 -6.34 13.22 -2.67
N PHE A 50 -6.55 14.38 -3.27
CA PHE A 50 -7.89 14.83 -3.67
C PHE A 50 -8.52 13.92 -4.72
N SER A 51 -7.73 13.46 -5.71
CA SER A 51 -8.20 12.52 -6.74
C SER A 51 -8.64 11.17 -6.14
N ILE A 52 -7.81 10.59 -5.26
CA ILE A 52 -8.12 9.35 -4.56
C ILE A 52 -9.35 9.52 -3.65
N THR A 53 -9.44 10.63 -2.91
CA THR A 53 -10.59 10.93 -2.05
C THR A 53 -11.88 11.00 -2.87
N GLY A 54 -11.88 11.72 -3.99
CA GLY A 54 -13.02 11.77 -4.91
C GLY A 54 -13.40 10.39 -5.43
N PHE A 55 -12.42 9.57 -5.80
CA PHE A 55 -12.64 8.20 -6.25
C PHE A 55 -13.28 7.31 -5.17
N LEU A 56 -12.82 7.37 -3.91
CA LEU A 56 -13.43 6.64 -2.80
C LEU A 56 -14.87 7.10 -2.54
N VAL A 57 -15.14 8.41 -2.59
CA VAL A 57 -16.49 8.96 -2.35
C VAL A 57 -17.46 8.54 -3.44
N ILE A 58 -17.08 8.66 -4.72
CA ILE A 58 -17.91 8.23 -5.85
C ILE A 58 -18.19 6.73 -5.76
N ARG A 59 -17.18 5.91 -5.42
CA ARG A 59 -17.39 4.47 -5.21
C ARG A 59 -18.32 4.20 -4.05
N TRP A 60 -18.12 4.84 -2.90
CA TRP A 60 -18.97 4.62 -1.73
C TRP A 60 -20.45 4.90 -2.04
N ILE A 61 -20.73 5.99 -2.76
CA ILE A 61 -22.08 6.33 -3.19
C ILE A 61 -22.61 5.35 -4.24
N SER A 62 -21.77 4.98 -5.23
CA SER A 62 -22.20 4.14 -6.36
C SER A 62 -22.38 2.67 -5.99
N SER A 63 -21.57 2.13 -5.09
CA SER A 63 -21.61 0.71 -4.73
C SER A 63 -22.47 0.44 -3.50
N GLY A 64 -22.84 1.48 -2.74
CA GLY A 64 -23.68 1.39 -1.55
C GLY A 64 -23.02 0.65 -0.38
N HIS A 65 -21.73 0.32 -0.50
CA HIS A 65 -20.96 -0.34 0.55
C HIS A 65 -19.67 0.42 0.82
N PHE A 66 -19.09 0.19 1.99
CA PHE A 66 -17.81 0.81 2.36
C PHE A 66 -16.70 0.36 1.39
N PRO A 67 -15.77 1.25 0.96
CA PRO A 67 -14.68 0.95 0.03
C PRO A 67 -13.56 0.11 0.68
N LEU A 68 -13.92 -1.06 1.21
CA LEU A 68 -13.05 -2.11 1.77
C LEU A 68 -13.52 -3.52 1.34
N SER A 69 -14.54 -3.62 0.48
CA SER A 69 -15.22 -4.90 0.24
C SER A 69 -14.38 -5.86 -0.60
N ASN A 70 -13.50 -5.32 -1.45
CA ASN A 70 -12.60 -6.07 -2.33
C ASN A 70 -11.15 -5.62 -2.12
N LEU A 71 -10.20 -6.52 -2.40
CA LEU A 71 -8.76 -6.28 -2.29
C LEU A 71 -8.32 -4.99 -3.02
N TYR A 72 -8.87 -4.73 -4.21
CA TYR A 72 -8.60 -3.50 -4.96
C TYR A 72 -9.03 -2.23 -4.20
N GLU A 73 -10.21 -2.26 -3.57
CA GLU A 73 -10.71 -1.14 -2.77
C GLU A 73 -9.86 -0.92 -1.53
N SER A 74 -9.51 -2.01 -0.86
CA SER A 74 -8.69 -1.98 0.34
C SER A 74 -7.29 -1.43 0.06
N LEU A 75 -6.69 -1.73 -1.10
CA LEU A 75 -5.41 -1.15 -1.51
C LEU A 75 -5.51 0.36 -1.76
N ILE A 76 -6.62 0.83 -2.33
CA ILE A 76 -6.85 2.26 -2.59
C ILE A 76 -7.11 3.01 -1.28
N PHE A 77 -7.88 2.43 -0.36
CA PHE A 77 -8.06 2.95 0.98
C PHE A 77 -6.73 3.00 1.77
N LEU A 78 -5.89 1.95 1.63
CA LEU A 78 -4.56 1.93 2.22
C LEU A 78 -3.69 3.07 1.66
N SER A 79 -3.66 3.25 0.34
CA SER A 79 -2.93 4.36 -0.32
C SER A 79 -3.41 5.73 0.15
N TRP A 80 -4.72 5.92 0.31
CA TRP A 80 -5.32 7.13 0.88
C TRP A 80 -4.84 7.37 2.33
N SER A 81 -4.85 6.33 3.18
CA SER A 81 -4.41 6.43 4.58
C SER A 81 -2.91 6.71 4.72
N LEU A 82 -2.07 6.10 3.87
CA LEU A 82 -0.63 6.35 3.82
C LEU A 82 -0.32 7.78 3.36
N SER A 83 -1.10 8.31 2.41
CA SER A 83 -0.97 9.70 1.97
C SER A 83 -1.26 10.69 3.10
N ILE A 84 -2.24 10.39 3.97
CA ILE A 84 -2.53 11.21 5.16
C ILE A 84 -1.38 11.16 6.17
N ILE A 85 -0.87 9.96 6.48
CA ILE A 85 0.26 9.79 7.40
C ILE A 85 1.48 10.56 6.90
N HIS A 86 1.77 10.47 5.60
CA HIS A 86 2.86 11.21 5.00
C HIS A 86 2.66 12.73 5.13
N MET A 87 1.47 13.25 4.81
CA MET A 87 1.18 14.69 4.93
C MET A 87 1.31 15.18 6.39
N ILE A 88 0.87 14.39 7.36
CA ILE A 88 1.02 14.69 8.79
C ILE A 88 2.50 14.67 9.19
N LEU A 89 3.26 13.66 8.77
CA LEU A 89 4.69 13.53 9.10
C LEU A 89 5.49 14.71 8.54
N ASN A 90 5.23 15.09 7.28
CA ASN A 90 5.86 16.25 6.65
C ASN A 90 5.49 17.56 7.36
N SER A 91 4.26 17.69 7.87
CA SER A 91 3.84 18.85 8.66
C SER A 91 4.45 18.88 10.07
N LEU A 92 4.84 17.74 10.65
CA LEU A 92 5.42 17.63 11.99
C LEU A 92 6.96 17.77 11.99
N TYR A 93 7.62 17.40 10.90
CA TYR A 93 9.07 17.48 10.72
C TYR A 93 9.41 18.14 9.37
N PRO A 94 9.32 19.49 9.29
CA PRO A 94 9.53 20.24 8.05
C PRO A 94 10.95 20.06 7.47
#